data_AF-A0A7G8EXI1-F1
#
_entry.id   AF-A0A7G8EXI1-F1
#
_cell.length_a   1.000
_cell.length_b   1.000
_cell.length_c   1.000
_cell.angle_alpha   90.00
_cell.angle_beta   90.00
_cell.angle_gamma   90.00
#
_symmetry.space_group_name_H-M   'P 1'
#
loop_
_entity.id
_entity.type
_entity.pdbx_description
1 polymer ?
#
loop_
_entity_poly.entity_id
_entity_poly.type
_entity_poly.pdbx_seq_one_letter_code
_entity_poly.pdbx_strand_id
1 'polypeptide(L)'
;MPSSAATNSKRRTGRLNTSEGGWMLPLILSMLLALTLLWPAETLALPSSGAELFDLHCAGCHPNGGNIIRRGKTLKLKALEQQGINNAEAIAAIARTGIGQMSGYAEALGEGNDVIVADWIWEQAQKAWIQG
;
A
#
# COMPACT_ATOMS: atom_id res chain seq x y z
N MET A 1 65.08 -32.07 65.38
CA MET A 1 63.80 -32.80 65.38
C MET A 1 62.71 -31.88 64.79
N PRO A 2 61.77 -32.40 64.00
CA PRO A 2 61.17 -31.70 62.86
C PRO A 2 59.75 -31.18 63.10
N SER A 3 59.35 -30.13 62.38
CA SER A 3 57.96 -29.77 62.04
C SER A 3 58.01 -28.44 61.28
N SER A 4 57.25 -28.17 60.23
CA SER A 4 56.21 -28.93 59.54
C SER A 4 56.02 -28.28 58.16
N ALA A 5 55.48 -29.08 57.25
CA ALA A 5 55.24 -28.78 55.85
C ALA A 5 54.35 -27.54 55.61
N ALA A 6 54.61 -26.83 54.51
CA ALA A 6 53.61 -26.02 53.84
C ALA A 6 53.52 -26.48 52.37
N THR A 7 52.40 -27.09 52.04
CA THR A 7 52.07 -27.69 50.75
C THR A 7 51.80 -26.63 49.68
N ASN A 8 52.42 -26.84 48.53
CA ASN A 8 52.38 -26.03 47.32
C ASN A 8 51.00 -26.08 46.64
N SER A 9 50.24 -24.99 46.71
CA SER A 9 49.01 -24.79 45.91
C SER A 9 49.36 -24.05 44.62
N LYS A 10 49.73 -24.80 43.58
CA LYS A 10 49.77 -24.28 42.21
C LYS A 10 48.34 -24.12 41.71
N ARG A 11 47.81 -22.90 41.78
CA ARG A 11 46.60 -22.50 41.05
C ARG A 11 46.84 -22.76 39.57
N ARG A 12 46.15 -23.76 39.03
CA ARG A 12 46.10 -24.05 37.59
C ARG A 12 45.25 -22.96 36.95
N THR A 13 45.87 -21.86 36.55
CA THR A 13 45.23 -20.85 35.69
C THR A 13 44.97 -21.51 34.34
N GLY A 14 43.73 -21.94 34.11
CA GLY A 14 43.25 -22.28 32.77
C GLY A 14 43.36 -21.04 31.90
N ARG A 15 44.36 -21.03 31.02
CA ARG A 15 44.47 -20.10 29.92
C ARG A 15 43.24 -20.33 29.03
N LEU A 16 42.31 -19.39 29.01
CA LEU A 16 41.27 -19.35 27.99
C LEU A 16 41.99 -19.11 26.66
N ASN A 17 41.90 -20.09 25.77
CA ASN A 17 42.46 -20.02 24.44
C ASN A 17 41.64 -18.99 23.67
N THR A 18 42.11 -17.74 23.60
CA THR A 18 41.60 -16.76 22.65
C THR A 18 42.04 -17.22 21.27
N SER A 19 41.15 -17.90 20.55
CA SER A 19 41.36 -18.20 19.14
C SER A 19 41.47 -16.88 18.37
N GLU A 20 42.43 -16.82 17.46
CA GLU A 20 42.83 -15.69 16.61
C GLU A 20 41.71 -15.20 15.64
N GLY A 21 40.44 -15.53 15.90
CA GLY A 21 39.27 -15.24 15.05
C GLY A 21 38.31 -14.18 15.61
N GLY A 22 38.63 -13.52 16.73
CA GLY A 22 37.73 -12.57 17.40
C GLY A 22 37.33 -11.35 16.56
N TRP A 23 38.11 -11.02 15.52
CA TRP A 23 37.85 -9.91 14.60
C TRP A 23 36.89 -10.27 13.46
N MET A 24 36.68 -11.56 13.20
CA MET A 24 35.80 -12.04 12.13
C MET A 24 34.31 -11.85 12.50
N LEU A 25 33.97 -12.05 13.76
CA LEU A 25 32.60 -11.91 14.28
C LEU A 25 32.03 -10.49 14.14
N PRO A 26 32.72 -9.41 14.55
CA PRO A 26 32.21 -8.06 14.33
C PRO A 26 32.18 -7.66 12.85
N LEU A 27 33.07 -8.18 12.00
CA LEU A 27 33.04 -7.94 10.56
C LEU A 27 31.84 -8.62 9.90
N ILE A 28 31.54 -9.86 10.27
CA ILE A 28 30.36 -10.58 9.79
C ILE A 28 29.07 -9.88 10.26
N LEU A 29 29.01 -9.45 11.52
CA LEU A 29 27.85 -8.73 12.05
C LEU A 29 27.67 -7.36 11.36
N SER A 30 28.76 -6.64 11.09
CA SER A 30 28.72 -5.38 10.34
C SER A 30 28.29 -5.58 8.89
N MET A 31 28.71 -6.68 8.24
CA MET A 31 28.32 -7.01 6.88
C MET A 31 26.84 -7.41 6.79
N LEU A 32 26.35 -8.19 7.77
CA LEU A 32 24.94 -8.55 7.87
C LEU A 32 24.07 -7.31 8.15
N LEU A 33 24.49 -6.42 9.05
CA LEU A 33 23.77 -5.18 9.34
C LEU A 33 23.72 -4.27 8.10
N ALA A 34 24.85 -4.11 7.40
CA ALA A 34 24.88 -3.39 6.13
C ALA A 34 23.90 -4.00 5.12
N LEU A 35 23.87 -5.33 4.99
CA LEU A 35 22.97 -6.02 4.07
C LEU A 35 21.48 -5.79 4.40
N THR A 36 21.12 -5.64 5.67
CA THR A 36 19.72 -5.30 6.05
C THR A 36 19.31 -3.88 5.66
N LEU A 37 20.25 -2.94 5.60
CA LEU A 37 19.98 -1.54 5.23
C LEU A 37 19.80 -1.34 3.73
N LEU A 38 20.25 -2.30 2.92
CA LEU A 38 20.08 -2.29 1.46
C LEU A 38 18.78 -2.96 1.01
N TRP A 39 17.94 -3.44 1.93
CA TRP A 39 16.65 -4.02 1.58
C TRP A 39 15.69 -2.92 1.09
N PRO A 40 15.11 -3.02 -0.12
CA PRO A 40 14.12 -2.04 -0.57
C PRO A 40 12.91 -2.09 0.36
N ALA A 41 12.55 -0.94 0.93
CA ALA A 41 11.28 -0.80 1.61
C ALA A 41 10.18 -0.88 0.54
N GLU A 42 9.42 -1.97 0.51
CA GLU A 42 8.19 -1.99 -0.26
C GLU A 42 7.21 -1.03 0.39
N THR A 43 6.92 0.07 -0.30
CA THR A 43 5.88 0.99 0.11
C THR A 43 4.54 0.31 -0.19
N LEU A 44 3.93 -0.29 0.83
CA LEU A 44 2.54 -0.70 0.74
C LEU A 44 1.69 0.58 0.68
N ALA A 45 1.31 0.98 -0.53
CA ALA A 45 0.30 2.02 -0.70
C ALA A 45 -0.99 1.50 -0.06
N LEU A 46 -1.53 2.24 0.91
CA LEU A 46 -2.86 1.95 1.42
C LEU A 46 -3.85 2.08 0.25
N PRO A 47 -4.86 1.20 0.14
CA PRO A 47 -5.88 1.33 -0.89
C PRO A 47 -6.56 2.70 -0.74
N SER A 48 -6.50 3.52 -1.78
CA SER A 48 -7.18 4.82 -1.80
C SER A 48 -8.68 4.60 -1.67
N SER A 49 -9.35 5.44 -0.89
CA SER A 49 -10.81 5.31 -0.75
C SER A 49 -11.50 5.66 -2.07
N GLY A 50 -12.66 5.05 -2.36
CA GLY A 50 -13.43 5.37 -3.56
C GLY A 50 -13.84 6.84 -3.65
N ALA A 51 -14.12 7.47 -2.51
CA ALA A 51 -14.39 8.91 -2.43
C ALA A 51 -13.18 9.76 -2.84
N GLU A 52 -11.99 9.43 -2.33
CA GLU A 52 -10.75 10.13 -2.66
C GLU A 52 -10.38 9.98 -4.15
N LEU A 53 -10.50 8.76 -4.68
CA LEU A 53 -10.30 8.50 -6.11
C LEU A 53 -11.28 9.31 -6.97
N PHE A 54 -12.54 9.39 -6.53
CA PHE A 54 -13.55 10.19 -7.22
C PHE A 54 -13.22 11.68 -7.19
N ASP A 55 -12.82 12.20 -6.04
CA ASP A 55 -12.49 13.62 -5.88
C ASP A 55 -11.26 14.01 -6.71
N LEU A 56 -10.24 13.16 -6.75
CA LEU A 56 -9.02 13.41 -7.54
C LEU A 56 -9.27 13.37 -9.05
N HIS A 57 -10.09 12.43 -9.55
CA HIS A 57 -10.12 12.11 -10.98
C HIS A 57 -11.46 12.39 -11.67
N CYS A 58 -12.57 12.42 -10.94
CA CYS A 58 -13.92 12.40 -11.51
C CYS A 58 -14.73 13.65 -11.19
N ALA A 59 -14.60 14.20 -9.98
CA ALA A 59 -15.44 15.27 -9.44
C ALA A 59 -15.39 16.56 -10.26
N GLY A 60 -14.27 16.83 -10.94
CA GLY A 60 -14.14 18.00 -11.82
C GLY A 60 -15.19 18.04 -12.93
N CYS A 61 -15.54 16.88 -13.50
CA CYS A 61 -16.59 16.78 -14.52
C CYS A 61 -17.95 16.34 -13.95
N HIS A 62 -17.93 15.58 -12.85
CA HIS A 62 -19.10 14.94 -12.26
C HIS A 62 -19.44 15.41 -10.84
N PRO A 63 -19.47 16.73 -10.56
CA PRO A 63 -19.74 17.21 -9.22
C PRO A 63 -21.14 16.78 -8.77
N ASN A 64 -21.26 16.22 -7.56
CA ASN A 64 -22.51 15.71 -6.98
C ASN A 64 -23.27 14.74 -7.91
N GLY A 65 -22.52 13.91 -8.64
CA GLY A 65 -23.07 12.96 -9.61
C GLY A 65 -23.62 13.59 -10.88
N GLY A 66 -23.36 14.88 -11.12
CA GLY A 66 -23.73 15.59 -12.33
C GLY A 66 -22.87 15.23 -13.54
N ASN A 67 -22.95 16.05 -14.58
CA ASN A 67 -22.00 16.05 -15.68
C ASN A 67 -21.99 17.44 -16.32
N ILE A 68 -20.89 18.18 -16.17
CA ILE A 68 -20.78 19.56 -16.67
C ILE A 68 -20.64 19.62 -18.19
N ILE A 69 -20.10 18.56 -18.80
CA ILE A 69 -19.83 18.48 -20.25
C ILE A 69 -21.11 18.06 -20.99
N ARG A 70 -21.78 17.01 -20.50
CA ARG A 70 -23.01 16.45 -21.08
C ARG A 70 -24.08 16.32 -20.01
N ARG A 71 -24.92 17.35 -19.84
CA ARG A 71 -25.93 17.45 -18.76
C ARG A 71 -26.90 16.26 -18.65
N GLY A 72 -27.14 15.51 -19.73
CA GLY A 72 -27.98 14.30 -19.71
C GLY A 72 -27.25 12.99 -19.39
N LYS A 73 -25.92 13.01 -19.24
CA LYS A 73 -25.05 11.84 -19.02
C LYS A 73 -24.44 11.90 -17.61
N THR A 74 -25.31 11.98 -16.62
CA THR A 74 -24.95 12.11 -15.20
C THR A 74 -24.70 10.74 -14.56
N LEU A 75 -24.10 10.72 -13.37
CA LEU A 75 -23.94 9.54 -12.51
C LEU A 75 -25.13 9.31 -11.57
N LYS A 76 -26.26 9.97 -11.81
CA LYS A 76 -27.51 9.73 -11.07
C LYS A 76 -28.13 8.41 -11.52
N LEU A 77 -28.72 7.67 -10.57
CA LEU A 77 -29.26 6.32 -10.79
C LEU A 77 -30.13 6.21 -12.06
N LYS A 78 -31.15 7.07 -12.19
CA LYS A 78 -32.04 7.07 -13.36
C LYS A 78 -31.30 7.22 -14.69
N ALA A 79 -30.25 8.04 -14.74
CA ALA A 79 -29.47 8.25 -15.96
C ALA A 79 -28.57 7.06 -16.28
N LEU A 80 -28.06 6.36 -15.27
CA LEU A 80 -27.28 5.13 -15.43
C LEU A 80 -28.17 3.99 -15.94
N GLU A 81 -29.37 3.85 -15.37
CA GLU A 81 -30.39 2.87 -15.80
C GLU A 81 -30.83 3.08 -17.25
N GLN A 82 -31.15 4.31 -17.64
CA GLN A 82 -31.52 4.64 -19.02
C GLN A 82 -30.43 4.33 -20.05
N GLN A 83 -29.19 4.24 -19.59
CA GLN A 83 -28.02 3.94 -20.41
C GLN A 83 -27.59 2.47 -20.33
N GLY A 84 -28.22 1.65 -19.49
CA GLY A 84 -27.84 0.26 -19.29
C GLY A 84 -26.49 0.07 -18.58
N ILE A 85 -26.02 1.09 -17.84
CA ILE A 85 -24.75 1.06 -17.08
C ILE A 85 -25.03 1.12 -15.57
N ASN A 86 -26.03 0.37 -15.15
CA ASN A 86 -26.61 0.39 -13.81
C ASN A 86 -25.99 -0.67 -12.87
N ASN A 87 -24.67 -0.79 -12.91
CA ASN A 87 -23.91 -1.62 -11.98
C ASN A 87 -22.46 -1.11 -11.91
N ALA A 88 -21.75 -1.50 -10.86
CA ALA A 88 -20.38 -1.06 -10.62
C ALA A 88 -19.42 -1.58 -11.71
N GLU A 89 -19.64 -2.77 -12.25
CA GLU A 89 -18.77 -3.36 -13.27
C GLU A 89 -18.77 -2.55 -14.58
N ALA A 90 -19.94 -2.09 -15.02
CA ALA A 90 -20.09 -1.25 -16.20
C ALA A 90 -19.48 0.14 -15.97
N ILE A 91 -19.61 0.69 -14.77
CA ILE A 91 -19.00 1.97 -14.39
C ILE A 91 -17.48 1.83 -14.37
N ALA A 92 -16.94 0.75 -13.80
CA ALA A 92 -15.50 0.45 -13.77
C ALA A 92 -14.93 0.32 -15.19
N ALA A 93 -15.64 -0.40 -16.07
CA ALA A 93 -15.25 -0.51 -17.47
C ALA A 93 -15.13 0.86 -18.14
N ILE A 94 -16.10 1.76 -17.93
CA ILE A 94 -16.08 3.12 -18.47
C ILE A 94 -14.98 3.98 -17.82
N ALA A 95 -14.78 3.89 -16.50
CA ALA A 95 -13.71 4.59 -15.81
C ALA A 95 -12.34 4.18 -16.37
N ARG A 96 -12.17 2.89 -16.69
CA ARG A 96 -10.95 2.33 -17.25
C ARG A 96 -10.70 2.74 -18.71
N THR A 97 -11.69 2.57 -19.58
CA THR A 97 -11.51 2.70 -21.05
C THR A 97 -12.02 4.01 -21.63
N GLY A 98 -12.85 4.74 -20.89
CA GLY A 98 -13.53 5.93 -21.35
C GLY A 98 -14.76 5.63 -22.23
N ILE A 99 -15.53 6.67 -22.54
CA ILE A 99 -16.66 6.58 -23.47
C ILE A 99 -16.94 7.93 -24.13
N GLY A 100 -16.88 7.95 -25.47
CA GLY A 100 -17.14 9.16 -26.26
C GLY A 100 -16.14 10.28 -25.93
N GLN A 101 -16.61 11.33 -25.25
CA GLN A 101 -15.80 12.50 -24.86
C GLN A 101 -15.08 12.33 -23.50
N MET A 102 -15.44 11.30 -22.73
CA MET A 102 -14.75 10.99 -21.48
C MET A 102 -13.57 10.08 -21.79
N SER A 103 -12.36 10.51 -21.45
CA SER A 103 -11.13 9.71 -21.54
C SER A 103 -11.18 8.54 -20.55
N GLY A 104 -10.39 7.49 -20.82
CA GLY A 104 -10.12 6.43 -19.85
C GLY A 104 -9.09 6.87 -18.81
N TYR A 105 -9.21 6.33 -17.59
CA TYR A 105 -8.39 6.69 -16.43
C TYR A 105 -7.61 5.49 -15.87
N ALA A 106 -7.47 4.39 -16.60
CA ALA A 106 -6.80 3.18 -16.12
C ALA A 106 -5.40 3.45 -15.52
N GLU A 107 -4.58 4.24 -16.21
CA GLU A 107 -3.23 4.59 -15.74
C GLU A 107 -3.26 5.54 -14.54
N ALA A 108 -4.16 6.54 -14.55
CA ALA A 108 -4.27 7.52 -13.48
C ALA A 108 -4.81 6.93 -12.18
N LEU A 109 -5.73 5.97 -12.29
CA LEU A 109 -6.31 5.27 -11.15
C LEU A 109 -5.32 4.23 -10.60
N GLY A 110 -4.53 3.58 -11.46
CA GLY A 110 -3.73 2.44 -11.05
C GLY A 110 -4.55 1.16 -10.95
N GLU A 111 -3.87 0.05 -10.70
CA GLU A 111 -4.47 -1.29 -10.73
C GLU A 111 -5.56 -1.45 -9.64
N GLY A 112 -6.76 -1.89 -10.05
CA GLY A 112 -7.89 -2.21 -9.16
C GLY A 112 -8.69 -1.00 -8.67
N ASN A 113 -8.14 0.21 -8.74
CA ASN A 113 -8.81 1.43 -8.25
C ASN A 113 -10.01 1.85 -9.11
N ASP A 114 -10.12 1.37 -10.34
CA ASP A 114 -11.31 1.58 -11.17
C ASP A 114 -12.55 0.84 -10.64
N VAL A 115 -12.36 -0.33 -10.03
CA VAL A 115 -13.44 -1.06 -9.33
C VAL A 115 -13.82 -0.32 -8.04
N ILE A 116 -12.83 0.11 -7.26
CA ILE A 116 -13.05 0.81 -5.99
C ILE A 116 -13.83 2.12 -6.19
N VAL A 117 -13.44 2.93 -7.17
CA VAL A 117 -14.16 4.18 -7.48
C VAL A 117 -15.54 3.89 -8.05
N ALA A 118 -15.70 2.83 -8.85
CA ALA A 118 -16.99 2.46 -9.43
C ALA A 118 -18.00 1.95 -8.40
N ASP A 119 -17.57 1.14 -7.44
CA ASP A 119 -18.40 0.69 -6.31
C ASP A 119 -18.90 1.89 -5.52
N TRP A 120 -18.01 2.83 -5.23
CA TRP A 120 -18.38 4.06 -4.54
C TRP A 120 -19.37 4.91 -5.35
N ILE A 121 -19.12 5.13 -6.65
CA ILE A 121 -20.05 5.85 -7.54
C ILE A 121 -21.42 5.17 -7.54
N TRP A 122 -21.45 3.84 -7.61
CA TRP A 122 -22.69 3.07 -7.62
C TRP A 122 -23.46 3.20 -6.31
N GLU A 123 -22.78 3.16 -5.17
CA GLU A 123 -23.37 3.42 -3.86
C GLU A 123 -23.94 4.84 -3.77
N GLN A 124 -23.19 5.85 -4.20
CA GLN A 124 -23.63 7.24 -4.20
C GLN A 124 -24.82 7.47 -5.12
N ALA A 125 -24.86 6.81 -6.28
CA ALA A 125 -26.00 6.85 -7.18
C ALA A 125 -27.28 6.31 -6.52
N GLN A 126 -27.18 5.17 -5.83
CA GLN A 126 -28.30 4.57 -5.07
C GLN A 126 -28.77 5.46 -3.93
N LYS A 127 -27.86 6.19 -3.28
CA LYS A 127 -28.15 7.21 -2.26
C LYS A 127 -28.60 8.56 -2.83
N ALA A 128 -28.88 8.62 -4.13
CA ALA A 128 -29.26 9.84 -4.85
C ALA A 128 -28.29 11.02 -4.68
N TRP A 129 -27.01 10.72 -4.42
CA TRP A 129 -25.96 11.72 -4.17
C TRP A 129 -26.27 12.68 -3.01
N ILE A 130 -27.08 12.25 -2.04
CA ILE A 130 -27.33 13.01 -0.81
C ILE A 130 -26.14 12.76 0.11
N GLN A 131 -25.34 13.80 0.34
CA GLN A 131 -24.32 13.81 1.38
C GLN A 131 -25.04 14.00 2.72
N GLY A 132 -24.79 13.09 3.67
CA GLY A 132 -25.32 13.19 5.03
C GLY A 132 -24.67 14.31 5.83
#